data_AF-A0A853B4M8-F1
#
_entry.id   AF-A0A853B4M8-F1
#
_cell.length_a   1.000
_cell.length_b   1.000
_cell.length_c   1.000
_cell.angle_alpha   90.00
_cell.angle_beta   90.00
_cell.angle_gamma   90.00
#
_symmetry.space_group_name_H-M   'P 1'
#
loop_
_entity.id
_entity.type
_entity.pdbx_description
1 polymer ?
#
loop_
_entity_poly.entity_id
_entity_poly.type
_entity_poly.pdbx_seq_one_letter_code
_entity_poly.pdbx_strand_id
1 'polypeptide(L)' 'MDLFLTDDGQVVLNEVNTLPGLTSYSRYPRMMAAAGIPLSDLIDRLVSMTLHGKKQ' A
#
# COMPACT_ATOMS: atom_id res chain seq x y z
N MET A 1 -2.06 -4.39 -3.42
CA MET A 1 -2.47 -5.40 -4.41
C MET A 1 -3.28 -6.43 -3.69
N ASP A 2 -4.36 -6.87 -4.32
CA ASP A 2 -5.20 -7.92 -3.79
C ASP A 2 -4.91 -9.21 -4.55
N LEU A 3 -4.82 -10.32 -3.82
CA LEU A 3 -4.40 -11.61 -4.30
C LEU A 3 -5.42 -12.66 -3.87
N PHE A 4 -5.64 -13.67 -4.70
CA PHE A 4 -6.26 -14.93 -4.31
C PHE A 4 -5.18 -15.96 -4.01
N LEU A 5 -5.41 -16.78 -2.99
CA LEU A 5 -4.63 -17.98 -2.70
C LEU A 5 -5.55 -19.18 -2.95
N THR A 6 -5.19 -20.03 -3.90
CA THR A 6 -5.95 -21.25 -4.24
C THR A 6 -5.60 -22.39 -3.29
N ASP A 7 -6.45 -23.44 -3.24
CA ASP A 7 -6.25 -24.58 -2.34
C ASP A 7 -4.98 -25.38 -2.64
N ASP A 8 -4.49 -25.35 -3.89
CA ASP A 8 -3.20 -25.93 -4.30
C ASP A 8 -2.00 -24.99 -4.07
N GLY A 9 -2.23 -23.85 -3.41
CA GLY A 9 -1.19 -22.91 -2.96
C GLY A 9 -0.73 -21.91 -4.03
N GLN A 10 -1.42 -21.82 -5.17
CA GLN A 10 -1.10 -20.81 -6.19
C GLN A 10 -1.57 -19.43 -5.76
N VAL A 11 -0.76 -18.42 -6.05
CA VAL A 11 -1.09 -17.02 -5.83
C VAL A 11 -1.50 -16.39 -7.15
N VAL A 12 -2.74 -15.93 -7.23
CA VAL A 12 -3.30 -15.29 -8.43
C VAL A 12 -3.55 -13.80 -8.14
N LEU A 13 -3.03 -12.92 -9.00
CA LEU A 13 -3.30 -11.48 -8.90
C LEU A 13 -4.77 -11.21 -9.19
N ASN A 14 -5.47 -10.59 -8.25
CA ASN A 14 -6.86 -10.16 -8.45
C ASN A 14 -6.93 -8.72 -8.95
N GLU A 15 -6.36 -7.78 -8.20
CA GLU A 15 -6.46 -6.36 -8.51
C GLU A 15 -5.22 -5.57 -8.05
N VAL A 16 -4.90 -4.53 -8.84
CA VAL A 16 -3.93 -3.49 -8.47
C VAL A 16 -4.66 -2.18 -8.21
N ASN A 17 -4.61 -1.73 -6.96
CA ASN A 17 -5.15 -0.45 -6.52
C ASN A 17 -4.03 0.62 -6.47
N THR A 18 -4.07 1.59 -7.39
CA THR A 18 -3.10 2.70 -7.46
C THR A 18 -3.43 3.85 -6.49
N LEU A 19 -4.71 3.98 -6.10
CA LEU A 19 -5.19 4.92 -5.08
C LEU A 19 -5.99 4.16 -4.02
N PRO A 20 -5.33 3.46 -3.08
CA PRO A 20 -6.02 2.76 -2.01
C PRO A 20 -6.64 3.74 -1.00
N GLY A 21 -7.60 3.28 -0.21
CA GLY A 21 -8.10 4.05 0.92
C GLY A 21 -6.99 4.43 1.91
N LEU A 22 -7.02 5.68 2.39
CA LEU A 22 -6.01 6.26 3.29
C LEU A 22 -6.56 6.65 4.67
N THR A 23 -7.76 6.18 5.04
CA THR A 23 -8.28 6.36 6.41
C THR A 23 -7.54 5.42 7.38
N SER A 24 -7.56 5.72 8.68
CA SER A 24 -6.95 4.86 9.72
C SER A 24 -7.51 3.43 9.73
N TYR A 25 -8.75 3.24 9.29
CA TYR A 25 -9.40 1.93 9.19
C TYR A 25 -9.13 1.20 7.86
N SER A 26 -8.56 1.90 6.87
CA SER A 26 -8.29 1.33 5.55
C SER A 26 -7.21 0.24 5.59
N ARG A 27 -7.33 -0.75 4.71
CA ARG A 27 -6.45 -1.92 4.69
C ARG A 27 -4.98 -1.55 4.45
N TYR A 28 -4.71 -0.63 3.52
CA TYR A 28 -3.34 -0.22 3.18
C TYR A 28 -2.59 0.45 4.35
N PRO A 29 -3.09 1.52 5.00
CA PRO A 29 -2.47 2.07 6.22
C PRO A 29 -2.26 1.05 7.33
N ARG A 30 -3.23 0.16 7.58
CA ARG A 30 -3.11 -0.87 8.63
C ARG A 30 -2.02 -1.90 8.33
N MET A 31 -1.88 -2.33 7.09
CA MET A 31 -0.79 -3.22 6.67
C MET A 31 0.57 -2.55 6.83
N MET A 32 0.70 -1.28 6.44
CA MET A 32 1.93 -0.52 6.62
C MET A 32 2.29 -0.34 8.11
N ALA A 33 1.30 -0.05 8.95
CA ALA A 33 1.49 0.04 10.39
C ALA A 33 1.96 -1.29 11.00
N ALA A 34 1.40 -2.42 10.57
CA ALA A 34 1.85 -3.75 10.96
C ALA A 34 3.29 -4.05 10.49
N ALA A 35 3.73 -3.44 9.40
CA ALA A 35 5.11 -3.47 8.92
C ALA A 35 6.02 -2.42 9.59
N GLY A 36 5.55 -1.74 10.64
CA GLY A 36 6.31 -0.73 11.40
C GLY A 36 6.34 0.67 10.79
N ILE A 37 5.48 0.96 9.81
CA ILE A 37 5.38 2.28 9.16
C ILE A 37 4.03 2.90 9.54
N PRO A 38 3.97 3.80 10.54
CA PRO A 38 2.73 4.44 10.94
C PRO A 38 2.19 5.35 9.82
N LEU A 39 0.91 5.70 9.91
CA LEU A 39 0.22 6.48 8.87
C LEU A 39 0.89 7.86 8.62
N SER A 40 1.40 8.53 9.66
CA SER A 40 2.15 9.79 9.52
C SER A 40 3.33 9.62 8.56
N ASP A 41 4.18 8.63 8.83
CA ASP A 41 5.40 8.38 8.07
C ASP A 41 5.08 7.92 6.64
N LEU A 42 3.97 7.20 6.47
CA LEU A 42 3.47 6.81 5.15
C LEU A 42 3.09 8.04 4.32
N ILE A 43 2.33 8.97 4.89
CA ILE A 43 1.93 10.22 4.22
C ILE A 43 3.16 11.06 3.91
N ASP A 44 4.09 11.22 4.87
CA ASP A 44 5.33 11.97 4.68
C ASP A 44 6.15 11.39 3.52
N ARG A 45 6.26 10.05 3.43
CA ARG A 45 6.93 9.38 2.31
C ARG A 45 6.25 9.66 0.98
N LEU A 46 4.93 9.57 0.90
CA LEU A 46 4.18 9.81 -0.35
C LEU A 46 4.34 11.25 -0.84
N VAL A 47 4.23 12.22 0.06
CA VAL A 47 4.43 13.65 -0.25
C VAL A 47 5.88 13.90 -0.66
N SER A 48 6.84 13.37 0.10
CA SER A 48 8.27 13.50 -0.20
C SER A 48 8.63 12.91 -1.57
N MET A 49 8.13 11.73 -1.93
CA MET A 49 8.35 11.14 -3.26
C MET A 49 7.78 12.00 -4.39
N THR A 50 6.70 12.73 -4.14
CA THR A 50 6.08 13.62 -5.14
C THR A 50 6.89 14.90 -5.29
N LEU A 51 7.30 15.51 -4.17
CA LEU A 51 8.08 16.76 -4.16
C LEU A 51 9.51 16.56 -4.67
N HIS A 52 10.12 15.41 -4.39
CA HIS A 52 11.45 15.03 -4.90
C HIS A 52 11.37 14.22 -6.20
N GLY A 53 10.18 14.15 -6.81
CA GLY A 53 9.91 13.33 -7.99
C GLY A 53 11.00 13.49 -9.05
N LYS A 54 11.57 12.36 -9.47
CA LYS A 54 12.50 12.27 -10.60
C LYS A 54 11.99 13.16 -11.73
N LYS A 55 12.82 14.09 -12.20
CA LYS A 55 12.85 14.45 -13.62
C LYS A 55 12.97 13.13 -14.39
N GLN A 56 11.85 12.61 -14.87
CA GLN A 56 11.87 11.70 -16.02
C GLN A 56 11.78 12.57 -17.27
#